data_AF-A0A7V7E9L4-F1
#
_entry.id   AF-A0A7V7E9L4-F1
#
_cell.length_a   1.000
_cell.length_b   1.000
_cell.length_c   1.000
_cell.angle_alpha   90.00
_cell.angle_beta   90.00
_cell.angle_gamma   90.00
#
_symmetry.space_group_name_H-M   'P 1'
#
loop_
_entity.id
_entity.type
_entity.pdbx_description
1 polymer ?
#
loop_
_entity_poly.entity_id
_entity_poly.type
_entity_poly.pdbx_seq_one_letter_code
_entity_poly.pdbx_strand_id
1 'polypeptide(L)'
;ERYVDYALGVPMYFVYRDGRYIDVAGASFRDFMAGRLDALPGERPTPGDWADHLTTIFPEVRLKRFLEMRGADGGPWRRLCALPAFWVGLLYDGTALDAAWDLVKDWTIEEHEALRGMVPKLGLKTPFRRGTVQDLALAALDIAREGLKRRARLDRHGRDETIFLATLDAIARSGQTPAEGLLADFEGRLKGDIDEIFRQYCY
;
A
#
# COMPACT_ATOMS: atom_id res chain seq x y z
N GLU A 1 13.82 -14.75 -7.96
CA GLU A 1 13.35 -15.94 -8.72
C GLU A 1 11.89 -16.28 -8.42
N ARG A 2 11.48 -16.65 -7.19
CA ARG A 2 10.08 -17.00 -6.86
C ARG A 2 9.00 -16.00 -7.32
N TYR A 3 9.26 -14.69 -7.20
CA TYR A 3 8.30 -13.67 -7.66
C TYR A 3 8.12 -13.68 -9.19
N VAL A 4 9.18 -13.99 -9.94
CA VAL A 4 9.11 -14.14 -11.39
C VAL A 4 8.22 -15.34 -11.74
N ASP A 5 8.38 -16.47 -11.06
CA ASP A 5 7.54 -17.64 -11.30
C ASP A 5 6.06 -17.39 -11.02
N TYR A 6 5.77 -16.67 -9.93
CA TYR A 6 4.43 -16.19 -9.62
C TYR A 6 3.89 -15.29 -10.73
N ALA A 7 4.62 -14.23 -11.10
CA ALA A 7 4.19 -13.28 -12.12
C ALA A 7 3.98 -13.94 -13.49
N LEU A 8 4.81 -14.91 -13.87
CA LEU A 8 4.63 -15.71 -15.08
C LEU A 8 3.35 -16.58 -15.06
N GLY A 9 2.83 -16.90 -13.87
CA GLY A 9 1.58 -17.63 -13.68
C GLY A 9 0.34 -16.73 -13.58
N VAL A 10 0.50 -15.41 -13.44
CA VAL A 10 -0.62 -14.48 -13.46
C VAL A 10 -1.13 -14.33 -14.90
N PRO A 11 -2.45 -14.43 -15.15
CA PRO A 11 -2.99 -14.22 -16.47
C PRO A 11 -2.72 -12.80 -17.00
N MET A 12 -2.43 -12.70 -18.29
CA MET A 12 -2.20 -11.43 -18.98
C MET A 12 -3.51 -10.66 -19.17
N TYR A 13 -3.40 -9.35 -19.42
CA TYR A 13 -4.53 -8.50 -19.84
C TYR A 13 -4.42 -8.13 -21.31
N PHE A 14 -3.26 -7.63 -21.74
CA PHE A 14 -3.04 -7.13 -23.09
C PHE A 14 -1.60 -7.31 -23.54
N VAL A 15 -1.37 -7.14 -24.84
CA VAL A 15 -0.07 -6.83 -25.42
C VAL A 15 -0.18 -5.51 -26.17
N TYR A 16 0.79 -4.61 -26.01
CA TYR A 16 0.80 -3.34 -26.72
C TYR A 16 1.69 -3.43 -27.97
N ARG A 17 1.10 -3.22 -29.15
CA ARG A 17 1.80 -3.25 -30.45
C ARG A 17 1.30 -2.13 -31.34
N ASP A 18 2.22 -1.42 -31.99
CA ASP A 18 1.92 -0.40 -33.01
C ASP A 18 0.79 0.58 -32.63
N GLY A 19 0.82 1.07 -31.38
CA GLY A 19 -0.16 2.03 -30.90
C GLY A 19 -1.46 1.42 -30.37
N ARG A 20 -1.61 0.09 -30.35
CA ARG A 20 -2.86 -0.62 -30.04
C ARG A 20 -2.69 -1.58 -28.88
N TYR A 21 -3.74 -1.68 -28.08
CA TYR A 21 -3.90 -2.73 -27.08
C TYR A 21 -4.56 -3.95 -27.74
N ILE A 22 -3.84 -5.07 -27.75
CA ILE A 22 -4.33 -6.37 -28.22
C ILE A 22 -4.81 -7.11 -26.97
N ASP A 23 -6.11 -7.41 -26.92
CA ASP A 23 -6.71 -8.16 -25.83
C ASP A 23 -6.19 -9.59 -25.81
N VAL A 24 -5.58 -9.97 -24.68
CA VAL A 24 -5.13 -11.34 -24.39
C VAL A 24 -5.54 -11.73 -22.98
N ALA A 25 -6.67 -11.20 -22.50
CA ALA A 25 -7.19 -11.45 -21.17
C ALA A 25 -7.30 -12.96 -20.90
N GLY A 26 -6.67 -13.42 -19.83
CA GLY A 26 -6.66 -14.84 -19.46
C GLY A 26 -5.51 -15.65 -20.07
N ALA A 27 -4.76 -15.10 -21.03
CA ALA A 27 -3.64 -15.79 -21.65
C ALA A 27 -2.41 -15.90 -20.72
N SER A 28 -1.52 -16.83 -21.04
CA SER A 28 -0.33 -17.15 -20.26
C SER A 28 0.90 -16.40 -20.76
N PHE A 29 1.58 -15.67 -19.87
CA PHE A 29 2.86 -15.05 -20.20
C PHE A 29 3.93 -16.10 -20.53
N ARG A 30 3.82 -17.33 -19.98
CA ARG A 30 4.71 -18.45 -20.34
C ARG A 30 4.51 -18.90 -21.78
N ASP A 31 3.27 -18.90 -22.27
CA ASP A 31 2.99 -19.20 -23.68
C ASP A 31 3.47 -18.09 -24.59
N PHE A 32 3.36 -16.83 -24.16
CA PHE A 32 3.95 -15.71 -24.90
C PHE A 32 5.48 -15.85 -25.01
N MET A 33 6.19 -16.16 -23.90
CA MET A 33 7.63 -16.45 -23.94
C MET A 33 8.00 -17.58 -24.92
N ALA A 34 7.10 -18.55 -25.09
CA ALA A 34 7.30 -19.67 -26.00
C ALA A 34 6.87 -19.41 -27.45
N GLY A 35 6.33 -18.22 -27.77
CA GLY A 35 5.83 -17.90 -29.10
C GLY A 35 4.47 -18.52 -29.43
N ARG A 36 3.70 -18.92 -28.42
CA ARG A 36 2.43 -19.65 -28.54
C ARG A 36 1.22 -18.81 -28.12
N LEU A 37 1.31 -17.49 -28.23
CA LEU A 37 0.17 -16.62 -27.95
C LEU A 37 -0.74 -16.57 -29.18
N ASP A 38 -1.99 -17.02 -29.05
CA ASP A 38 -2.92 -17.14 -30.20
C ASP A 38 -3.14 -15.80 -30.92
N ALA A 39 -3.20 -14.69 -30.17
CA ALA A 39 -3.37 -13.36 -30.74
C ALA A 39 -2.12 -12.83 -31.45
N LEU A 40 -0.94 -13.41 -31.19
CA LEU A 40 0.35 -13.03 -31.76
C LEU A 40 1.21 -14.27 -32.07
N PRO A 41 0.82 -15.09 -33.07
CA PRO A 41 1.47 -16.38 -33.32
C PRO A 41 2.96 -16.21 -33.68
N GLY A 42 3.83 -16.92 -32.97
CA GLY A 42 5.28 -16.89 -33.21
C GLY A 42 6.02 -15.70 -32.59
N GLU A 43 5.32 -14.67 -32.11
CA GLU A 43 5.95 -13.53 -31.43
C GLU A 43 6.37 -13.87 -30.01
N ARG A 44 7.50 -13.30 -29.57
CA ARG A 44 8.01 -13.41 -28.21
C ARG A 44 7.95 -12.05 -27.50
N PRO A 45 7.80 -12.03 -26.16
CA PRO A 45 7.73 -10.80 -25.40
C PRO A 45 9.06 -10.04 -25.44
N THR A 46 8.92 -8.73 -25.45
CA THR A 46 9.98 -7.76 -25.21
C THR A 46 10.11 -7.46 -23.71
N PRO A 47 11.19 -6.78 -23.27
CA PRO A 47 11.26 -6.25 -21.91
C PRO A 47 10.12 -5.27 -21.57
N GLY A 48 9.55 -4.60 -22.58
CA GLY A 48 8.38 -3.72 -22.42
C GLY A 48 7.13 -4.52 -22.05
N ASP A 49 6.88 -5.64 -22.74
CA ASP A 49 5.74 -6.53 -22.43
C ASP A 49 5.80 -7.09 -21.02
N TRP A 50 7.00 -7.41 -20.54
CA TRP A 50 7.20 -7.83 -19.16
C TRP A 50 6.91 -6.69 -18.17
N ALA A 51 7.36 -5.47 -18.47
CA ALA A 51 7.11 -4.31 -17.61
C ALA A 51 5.61 -3.96 -17.55
N ASP A 52 4.90 -4.11 -18.66
CA ASP A 52 3.45 -3.93 -18.75
C ASP A 52 2.72 -5.02 -17.97
N HIS A 53 3.09 -6.29 -18.16
CA HIS A 53 2.53 -7.42 -17.42
C HIS A 53 2.71 -7.27 -15.90
N LEU A 54 3.88 -6.85 -15.43
CA LEU A 54 4.08 -6.58 -13.99
C LEU A 54 3.19 -5.44 -13.47
N THR A 55 2.68 -4.56 -14.34
CA THR A 55 1.78 -3.46 -13.96
C THR A 55 0.33 -3.91 -13.80
N THR A 56 -0.03 -5.10 -14.29
CA THR A 56 -1.39 -5.68 -14.17
C THR A 56 -1.55 -6.64 -12.99
N ILE A 57 -0.49 -6.83 -12.19
CA ILE A 57 -0.53 -7.61 -10.96
C ILE A 57 -0.87 -6.67 -9.80
N PHE A 58 -1.87 -6.98 -8.96
CA PHE A 58 -2.35 -6.08 -7.90
C PHE A 58 -2.35 -6.69 -6.48
N PRO A 59 -1.20 -7.15 -5.96
CA PRO A 59 -1.08 -7.53 -4.55
C PRO A 59 -1.03 -6.29 -3.63
N GLU A 60 -1.07 -6.52 -2.31
CA GLU A 60 -0.92 -5.45 -1.28
C GLU A 60 0.45 -4.75 -1.36
N VAL A 61 1.51 -5.50 -1.69
CA VAL A 61 2.86 -5.00 -1.96
C VAL A 61 3.34 -5.57 -3.28
N ARG A 62 3.71 -4.69 -4.22
CA ARG A 62 4.12 -5.10 -5.58
C ARG A 62 5.61 -4.90 -5.80
N LEU A 63 6.25 -5.90 -6.40
CA LEU A 63 7.65 -5.84 -6.79
C LEU A 63 7.76 -5.58 -8.31
N LYS A 64 8.49 -4.52 -8.66
CA LYS A 64 9.01 -4.25 -10.01
C LYS A 64 10.53 -4.09 -9.89
N ARG A 65 11.08 -3.04 -10.49
CA ARG A 65 12.44 -2.56 -10.17
C ARG A 65 12.50 -1.84 -8.81
N PHE A 66 11.35 -1.65 -8.18
CA PHE A 66 11.13 -1.04 -6.88
C PHE A 66 9.95 -1.74 -6.20
N LEU A 67 9.75 -1.48 -4.90
CA LEU A 67 8.58 -1.94 -4.15
C LEU A 67 7.50 -0.85 -4.11
N GLU A 68 6.24 -1.26 -4.24
CA GLU A 68 5.07 -0.38 -4.12
C GLU A 68 4.22 -0.83 -2.94
N MET A 69 3.92 0.08 -2.01
CA MET A 69 2.99 -0.14 -0.89
C MET A 69 1.60 0.32 -1.30
N ARG A 70 0.61 -0.58 -1.34
CA ARG A 70 -0.65 -0.36 -2.09
C ARG A 70 -1.92 -0.41 -1.24
N GLY A 71 -1.79 -0.59 0.08
CA GLY A 71 -2.94 -0.82 0.98
C GLY A 71 -3.54 0.43 1.62
N ALA A 72 -3.23 1.64 1.15
CA ALA A 72 -3.69 2.89 1.76
C ALA A 72 -4.73 3.61 0.89
N ASP A 73 -5.80 4.08 1.55
CA ASP A 73 -6.80 4.93 0.92
C ASP A 73 -6.25 6.31 0.54
N GLY A 74 -6.85 6.91 -0.49
CA GLY A 74 -6.66 8.32 -0.79
C GLY A 74 -7.12 9.23 0.37
N GLY A 75 -6.60 10.45 0.42
CA GLY A 75 -6.97 11.40 1.47
C GLY A 75 -6.41 12.80 1.24
N PRO A 76 -6.80 13.78 2.08
CA PRO A 76 -6.34 15.16 1.97
C PRO A 76 -4.82 15.26 2.09
N TRP A 77 -4.28 16.39 1.67
CA TRP A 77 -2.84 16.64 1.51
C TRP A 77 -1.96 16.15 2.67
N ARG A 78 -2.39 16.35 3.93
CA ARG A 78 -1.64 15.92 5.12
C ARG A 78 -1.41 14.41 5.14
N ARG A 79 -2.42 13.61 4.76
CA ARG A 79 -2.32 12.14 4.70
C ARG A 79 -1.52 11.69 3.48
N LEU A 80 -1.60 12.41 2.36
CA LEU A 80 -0.74 12.14 1.19
C LEU A 80 0.74 12.30 1.51
N CYS A 81 1.12 13.30 2.30
CA CYS A 81 2.51 13.47 2.74
C CYS A 81 2.91 12.47 3.84
N ALA A 82 1.97 12.05 4.69
CA ALA A 82 2.26 11.15 5.79
C ALA A 82 2.54 9.71 5.34
N LEU A 83 1.81 9.20 4.33
CA LEU A 83 1.98 7.84 3.81
C LEU A 83 3.43 7.52 3.38
N PRO A 84 4.10 8.31 2.51
CA PRO A 84 5.48 8.05 2.15
C PRO A 84 6.42 8.23 3.34
N ALA A 85 6.19 9.21 4.24
CA ALA A 85 7.01 9.39 5.42
C ALA A 85 6.98 8.17 6.35
N PHE A 86 5.82 7.54 6.53
CA PHE A 86 5.68 6.30 7.30
C PHE A 86 6.53 5.17 6.73
N TRP A 87 6.38 4.86 5.43
CA TRP A 87 7.14 3.78 4.80
C TRP A 87 8.64 4.06 4.69
N VAL A 88 9.03 5.32 4.42
CA VAL A 88 10.44 5.73 4.43
C VAL A 88 11.03 5.55 5.82
N GLY A 89 10.30 5.94 6.87
CA GLY A 89 10.73 5.76 8.26
C GLY A 89 10.95 4.30 8.63
N LEU A 90 10.08 3.39 8.19
CA LEU A 90 10.22 1.96 8.47
C LEU A 90 11.33 1.28 7.65
N LEU A 91 11.48 1.65 6.38
CA LEU A 91 12.20 0.79 5.42
C LEU A 91 13.58 1.33 5.02
N TYR A 92 13.86 2.63 5.18
CA TYR A 92 15.06 3.28 4.61
C TYR A 92 16.16 3.56 5.65
N ASP A 93 16.00 3.03 6.87
CA ASP A 93 17.02 2.96 7.91
C ASP A 93 17.17 1.51 8.35
N GLY A 94 18.40 0.99 8.46
CA GLY A 94 18.64 -0.42 8.76
C GLY A 94 18.12 -0.83 10.15
N THR A 95 18.32 0.01 11.17
CA THR A 95 17.84 -0.26 12.53
C THR A 95 16.32 -0.22 12.61
N ALA A 96 15.68 0.73 11.92
CA ALA A 96 14.22 0.77 11.84
C ALA A 96 13.64 -0.43 11.09
N LEU A 97 14.30 -0.87 10.01
CA LEU A 97 13.89 -2.05 9.24
C LEU A 97 13.96 -3.33 10.08
N ASP A 98 15.04 -3.52 10.84
CA ASP A 98 15.19 -4.67 11.75
C ASP A 98 14.13 -4.65 12.85
N ALA A 99 13.84 -3.48 13.45
CA ALA A 99 12.80 -3.34 14.45
C ALA A 99 11.38 -3.60 13.87
N ALA A 100 11.13 -3.15 12.64
CA ALA A 100 9.88 -3.42 11.93
C ALA A 100 9.74 -4.92 11.61
N TRP A 101 10.84 -5.59 11.25
CA TRP A 101 10.86 -7.04 11.07
C TRP A 101 10.58 -7.76 12.39
N ASP A 102 11.20 -7.33 13.49
CA ASP A 102 10.96 -7.91 14.81
C ASP A 102 9.50 -7.82 15.26
N LEU A 103 8.76 -6.80 14.82
CA LEU A 103 7.34 -6.64 15.10
C LEU A 103 6.46 -7.71 14.42
N VAL A 104 6.89 -8.24 13.27
CA VAL A 104 6.05 -9.08 12.38
C VAL A 104 6.63 -10.47 12.08
N LYS A 105 7.89 -10.74 12.44
CA LYS A 105 8.61 -11.95 12.01
C LYS A 105 8.02 -13.27 12.51
N ASP A 106 7.23 -13.24 13.58
CA ASP A 106 6.58 -14.42 14.16
C ASP A 106 5.11 -14.54 13.75
N TRP A 107 4.64 -13.73 12.78
CA TRP A 107 3.27 -13.79 12.31
C TRP A 107 3.06 -14.98 11.37
N THR A 108 1.91 -15.64 11.51
CA THR A 108 1.52 -16.71 10.58
C THR A 108 0.80 -16.16 9.34
N ILE A 109 0.68 -16.98 8.30
CA ILE A 109 -0.08 -16.62 7.09
C ILE A 109 -1.56 -16.41 7.43
N GLU A 110 -2.10 -17.22 8.34
CA GLU A 110 -3.48 -17.13 8.81
C GLU A 110 -3.72 -15.82 9.57
N GLU A 111 -2.74 -15.39 10.39
CA GLU A 111 -2.79 -14.09 11.06
C GLU A 111 -2.76 -12.92 10.05
N HIS A 112 -1.91 -13.00 9.03
CA HIS A 112 -1.87 -12.01 7.94
C HIS A 112 -3.22 -11.90 7.22
N GLU A 113 -3.80 -13.03 6.82
CA GLU A 113 -5.08 -13.05 6.10
C GLU A 113 -6.24 -12.58 6.99
N ALA A 114 -6.25 -12.98 8.27
CA ALA A 114 -7.24 -12.51 9.22
C ALA A 114 -7.20 -10.98 9.40
N LEU A 115 -6.01 -10.41 9.56
CA LEU A 115 -5.83 -8.96 9.64
C LEU A 115 -6.32 -8.28 8.34
N ARG A 116 -5.92 -8.79 7.18
CA ARG A 116 -6.35 -8.27 5.88
C ARG A 116 -7.88 -8.28 5.72
N GLY A 117 -8.56 -9.31 6.22
CA GLY A 117 -10.01 -9.43 6.17
C GLY A 117 -10.76 -8.58 7.20
N MET A 118 -10.15 -8.30 8.35
CA MET A 118 -10.82 -7.62 9.48
C MET A 118 -10.57 -6.11 9.54
N VAL A 119 -9.36 -5.65 9.20
CA VAL A 119 -8.98 -4.22 9.22
C VAL A 119 -9.91 -3.35 8.38
N PRO A 120 -10.36 -3.74 7.17
CA PRO A 120 -11.31 -2.93 6.41
C PRO A 120 -12.64 -2.63 7.13
N LYS A 121 -13.03 -3.48 8.09
CA LYS A 121 -14.30 -3.34 8.83
C LYS A 121 -14.11 -2.70 10.21
N LEU A 122 -13.09 -3.14 10.94
CA LEU A 122 -12.89 -2.76 12.34
C LEU A 122 -11.79 -1.71 12.52
N GLY A 123 -11.03 -1.40 11.46
CA GLY A 123 -9.93 -0.44 11.51
C GLY A 123 -8.93 -0.78 12.61
N LEU A 124 -8.54 0.24 13.37
CA LEU A 124 -7.60 0.12 14.49
C LEU A 124 -8.15 -0.73 15.65
N LYS A 125 -9.46 -0.93 15.73
CA LYS A 125 -10.11 -1.73 16.78
C LYS A 125 -10.08 -3.22 16.50
N THR A 126 -9.54 -3.64 15.35
CA THR A 126 -9.33 -5.05 15.02
C THR A 126 -8.54 -5.75 16.13
N PRO A 127 -9.10 -6.77 16.80
CA PRO A 127 -8.36 -7.53 17.80
C PRO A 127 -7.19 -8.27 17.15
N PHE A 128 -6.03 -8.22 17.79
CA PHE A 128 -4.86 -8.95 17.34
C PHE A 128 -4.00 -9.38 18.53
N ARG A 129 -3.83 -10.71 18.68
CA ARG A 129 -3.11 -11.32 19.81
C ARG A 129 -3.58 -10.77 21.16
N ARG A 130 -2.71 -10.09 21.92
CA ARG A 130 -3.01 -9.55 23.27
C ARG A 130 -3.59 -8.13 23.26
N GLY A 131 -3.81 -7.54 22.09
CA GLY A 131 -4.27 -6.16 21.97
C GLY A 131 -5.07 -5.96 20.68
N THR A 132 -4.84 -4.83 20.04
CA THR A 132 -5.52 -4.43 18.80
C THR A 132 -4.53 -3.92 17.76
N VAL A 133 -5.01 -3.72 16.54
CA VAL A 133 -4.22 -3.07 15.48
C VAL A 133 -3.81 -1.64 15.86
N GLN A 134 -4.52 -0.98 16.79
CA GLN A 134 -4.09 0.29 17.36
C GLN A 134 -2.72 0.19 18.05
N ASP A 135 -2.49 -0.86 18.84
CA ASP A 135 -1.22 -1.08 19.53
C ASP A 135 -0.08 -1.30 18.54
N LEU A 136 -0.36 -2.06 17.47
CA LEU A 136 0.58 -2.24 16.36
C LEU A 136 0.88 -0.93 15.62
N ALA A 137 -0.14 -0.11 15.37
CA ALA A 137 0.01 1.17 14.68
C ALA A 137 0.88 2.15 15.49
N LEU A 138 0.69 2.19 16.81
CA LEU A 138 1.52 2.99 17.72
C LEU A 138 2.99 2.52 17.69
N ALA A 139 3.22 1.21 17.83
CA ALA A 139 4.57 0.64 17.78
C ALA A 139 5.26 0.91 16.43
N ALA A 140 4.55 0.72 15.31
CA ALA A 140 5.07 0.99 13.98
C ALA A 140 5.39 2.47 13.76
N LEU A 141 4.57 3.39 14.27
CA LEU A 141 4.83 4.83 14.19
C LEU A 141 6.05 5.25 14.99
N ASP A 142 6.29 4.65 16.16
CA ASP A 142 7.49 4.89 16.95
C ASP A 142 8.76 4.43 16.20
N ILE A 143 8.71 3.25 15.57
CA ILE A 143 9.82 2.74 14.74
C ILE A 143 10.05 3.68 13.54
N ALA A 144 8.99 4.06 12.82
CA ALA A 144 9.07 4.94 11.67
C ALA A 144 9.69 6.30 12.03
N ARG A 145 9.32 6.85 13.19
CA ARG A 145 9.86 8.11 13.70
C ARG A 145 11.37 8.02 13.93
N GLU A 146 11.84 6.95 14.57
CA GLU A 146 13.27 6.77 14.82
C GLU A 146 14.06 6.60 13.52
N GLY A 147 13.50 5.91 12.51
CA GLY A 147 14.12 5.81 11.19
C GLY A 147 14.22 7.17 10.48
N LEU A 148 13.18 8.00 10.53
CA LEU A 148 13.22 9.36 9.97
C LEU A 148 14.22 10.27 10.68
N LYS A 149 14.31 10.20 12.02
CA LYS A 149 15.33 10.93 12.80
C LYS A 149 16.74 10.53 12.37
N ARG A 150 17.01 9.21 12.23
CA ARG A 150 18.31 8.70 11.81
C ARG A 150 18.70 9.14 10.39
N ARG A 151 17.73 9.23 9.48
CA ARG A 151 17.94 9.77 8.13
C ARG A 151 18.34 11.25 8.13
N ALA A 152 17.93 12.01 9.13
CA ALA A 152 18.30 13.40 9.37
C ALA A 152 18.15 14.32 8.13
N ARG A 153 17.11 14.10 7.32
CA ARG A 153 16.79 14.97 6.18
C ARG A 153 16.01 16.18 6.70
N LEU A 154 16.66 17.33 6.66
CA LEU A 154 16.12 18.57 7.22
C LEU A 154 15.53 19.46 6.13
N ASP A 155 14.44 20.15 6.45
CA ASP A 155 13.95 21.26 5.65
C ASP A 155 14.78 22.53 5.88
N ARG A 156 14.44 23.61 5.16
CA ARG A 156 15.10 24.93 5.29
C ARG A 156 14.99 25.56 6.68
N HIS A 157 14.14 25.04 7.56
CA HIS A 157 13.92 25.49 8.93
C HIS A 157 14.55 24.57 9.97
N GLY A 158 15.33 23.56 9.54
CA GLY A 158 16.01 22.62 10.43
C GLY A 158 15.11 21.54 11.03
N ARG A 159 13.89 21.35 10.51
CA ARG A 159 12.97 20.30 10.97
C ARG A 159 13.19 19.04 10.15
N ASP A 160 13.19 17.89 10.81
CA ASP A 160 13.28 16.59 10.12
C ASP A 160 11.91 16.14 9.57
N GLU A 161 11.94 15.02 8.83
CA GLU A 161 10.78 14.41 8.18
C GLU A 161 9.71 13.90 9.19
N THR A 162 10.00 13.81 10.50
CA THR A 162 9.06 13.25 11.49
C THR A 162 7.79 14.09 11.64
N ILE A 163 7.83 15.37 11.25
CA ILE A 163 6.66 16.25 11.26
C ILE A 163 5.51 15.71 10.40
N PHE A 164 5.81 14.93 9.37
CA PHE A 164 4.80 14.35 8.49
C PHE A 164 4.01 13.21 9.17
N LEU A 165 4.54 12.62 10.24
CA LEU A 165 3.86 11.54 10.98
C LEU A 165 2.73 12.04 11.90
N ALA A 166 2.69 13.35 12.20
CA ALA A 166 1.77 13.92 13.19
C ALA A 166 0.29 13.58 12.94
N THR A 167 -0.14 13.50 11.68
CA THR A 167 -1.53 13.13 11.36
C THR A 167 -1.82 11.66 11.65
N LEU A 168 -0.84 10.77 11.46
CA LEU A 168 -0.97 9.35 11.74
C LEU A 168 -0.92 9.09 13.25
N ASP A 169 -0.11 9.85 13.99
CA ASP A 169 -0.10 9.81 15.45
C ASP A 169 -1.47 10.14 16.05
N ALA A 170 -2.12 11.20 15.55
CA ALA A 170 -3.43 11.59 16.04
C ALA A 170 -4.48 10.47 15.81
N ILE A 171 -4.44 9.83 14.64
CA ILE A 171 -5.32 8.69 14.30
C ILE A 171 -5.01 7.49 15.21
N ALA A 172 -3.74 7.09 15.33
CA ALA A 172 -3.33 5.95 16.13
C ALA A 172 -3.60 6.14 17.62
N ARG A 173 -3.39 7.35 18.17
CA ARG A 173 -3.64 7.66 19.59
C ARG A 173 -5.12 7.74 19.92
N SER A 174 -5.94 8.31 19.04
CA SER A 174 -7.39 8.38 19.24
C SER A 174 -8.07 7.03 19.03
N GLY A 175 -7.47 6.14 18.23
CA GLY A 175 -8.09 4.88 17.81
C GLY A 175 -9.25 5.09 16.85
N GLN A 176 -9.43 6.32 16.33
CA GLN A 176 -10.48 6.69 15.39
C GLN A 176 -9.88 6.88 14.00
N THR A 177 -10.33 6.05 13.06
CA THR A 177 -9.97 6.15 11.65
C THR A 177 -10.63 7.37 10.99
N PRO A 178 -10.06 7.87 9.88
CA PRO A 178 -10.72 8.92 9.09
C PRO A 178 -12.13 8.54 8.62
N ALA A 179 -12.38 7.26 8.33
CA ALA A 179 -13.70 6.76 7.95
C ALA A 179 -14.71 6.86 9.09
N GLU A 180 -14.32 6.54 10.32
CA GLU A 180 -15.17 6.73 11.51
C GLU A 180 -15.44 8.21 11.80
N GLY A 181 -14.46 9.09 11.54
CA GLY A 181 -14.68 10.54 11.61
C GLY A 181 -15.73 11.03 10.60
N LEU A 182 -15.64 10.56 9.35
CA LEU A 182 -16.62 10.87 8.31
C LEU A 182 -18.01 10.34 8.66
N LEU A 183 -18.10 9.13 9.22
CA LEU A 183 -19.38 8.56 9.62
C LEU A 183 -20.03 9.36 10.76
N ALA A 184 -19.26 9.75 11.77
CA ALA A 184 -19.75 10.59 12.86
C ALA A 184 -20.23 11.97 12.37
N ASP A 185 -19.52 12.56 11.41
CA ASP A 185 -19.93 13.80 10.77
C ASP A 185 -21.22 13.63 9.97
N PHE A 186 -21.29 12.58 9.15
CA PHE A 186 -22.45 12.22 8.34
C PHE A 186 -23.71 12.05 9.21
N GLU A 187 -23.63 11.25 10.27
CA GLU A 187 -24.75 10.97 11.17
C GLU A 187 -25.10 12.17 12.06
N GLY A 188 -24.10 12.96 12.46
CA GLY A 188 -24.25 14.09 13.36
C GLY A 188 -24.53 15.41 12.64
N ARG A 189 -23.47 16.20 12.43
CA ARG A 189 -23.58 17.59 11.98
C ARG A 189 -24.10 17.72 10.54
N LEU A 190 -23.89 16.72 9.69
CA LEU A 190 -24.34 16.69 8.31
C LEU A 190 -25.76 16.11 8.16
N LYS A 191 -26.31 15.48 9.21
CA LYS A 191 -27.68 14.95 9.26
C LYS A 191 -28.06 14.05 8.08
N GLY A 192 -27.12 13.24 7.61
CA GLY A 192 -27.29 12.32 6.48
C GLY A 192 -27.11 12.95 5.09
N ASP A 193 -26.67 14.21 4.99
CA ASP A 193 -26.36 14.84 3.70
C ASP A 193 -24.95 14.48 3.23
N ILE A 194 -24.87 13.60 2.22
CA ILE A 194 -23.60 13.17 1.63
C ILE A 194 -22.95 14.27 0.78
N ASP A 195 -23.72 15.20 0.22
CA ASP A 195 -23.20 16.25 -0.66
C ASP A 195 -22.23 17.16 0.09
N GLU A 196 -22.46 17.33 1.39
CA GLU A 196 -21.63 18.17 2.24
C GLU A 196 -20.23 17.57 2.48
N ILE A 197 -20.08 16.24 2.37
CA ILE A 197 -18.76 15.61 2.37
C ILE A 197 -17.96 16.06 1.13
N PHE A 198 -18.59 16.12 -0.04
CA PHE A 198 -17.90 16.58 -1.25
C PHE A 198 -17.47 18.06 -1.16
N ARG A 199 -18.27 18.90 -0.49
CA ARG A 199 -17.94 20.32 -0.29
C ARG A 199 -16.82 20.55 0.71
N GLN A 200 -16.80 19.77 1.79
CA GLN A 200 -15.86 20.00 2.90
C GLN A 200 -14.53 19.26 2.76
N TYR A 201 -14.50 18.17 2.00
CA TYR A 201 -13.32 17.33 1.81
C TYR A 201 -12.72 17.45 0.40
N CYS A 202 -13.10 18.48 -0.37
CA CYS A 202 -12.45 18.81 -1.63
C CYS A 202 -10.99 19.26 -1.42
N TYR A 203 -10.15 19.09 -2.44
CA TYR A 203 -8.75 19.54 -2.44
C TYR A 203 -8.61 21.04 -2.70
#